data_AF-A0A7S1SEE3-F1
#
_entry.id   AF-A0A7S1SEE3-F1
#
_cell.length_a   1.000
_cell.length_b   1.000
_cell.length_c   1.000
_cell.angle_alpha   90.00
_cell.angle_beta   90.00
_cell.angle_gamma   90.00
#
_symmetry.space_group_name_H-M   'P 1'
#
loop_
_entity.id
_entity.type
_entity.pdbx_description
1 polymer ?
#
loop_
_entity_poly.entity_id
_entity_poly.type
_entity_poly.pdbx_seq_one_letter_code
_entity_poly.pdbx_strand_id
1 'polypeptide(L)'
;PAVGTPPVAPPPPPAQRPPAPAAPKRPRARGASEQVSGVEFLGDEAWFADAELCRGLRQAVAAAHAEQKILVGAPADEIRRICPGGGRVILAGGVLRLGGAHLGGYGETDISYAYRQLSRALHPDKNPDIPEAPDAFKRLSEAADELRQGLNEARDVLKALCTAMGGAATPEMLERPQEALFAEATRILYAVLALSGEGEVPGTALTRALAAFTSSPAYYSCSAQVLLSEWYDQPRLLDVFAGMPLRAAYDSAPKRFRAQFLCALNRATLAEAKRQSDCVRGNWQAVMAQFPEMGLWRDLREKLRLRVWERDEEDRQSKGSKWDDDEGPQVSTWAKTWRERIRALLPSSSDSAAPATDPEVRQLSAALWKDVVEWARAKGDAERHLQLFTAEPSGRAGLLRASGDASSDPDEWAYAPAVDLFLAIGEGTFGITAEGLFAENRPGHERISFADVMAGKCKERRDRDKKDKEKGKDKKDKDKDKDDDDDDRKRRKEESRDRRRKDSRSRSRRGDRRSRDRRSRDRRSRDRRSRDRRSRDHRSRD
;
A
#
# COMPACT_ATOMS: atom_id res chain seq x y z
N PRO A 1 70.07 36.47 -51.49
CA PRO A 1 69.60 35.07 -51.66
C PRO A 1 69.08 34.51 -50.33
N ALA A 2 67.76 34.57 -50.11
CA ALA A 2 67.09 33.96 -48.97
C ALA A 2 66.42 32.66 -49.45
N VAL A 3 66.76 31.55 -48.79
CA VAL A 3 66.24 30.21 -49.08
C VAL A 3 64.84 30.11 -48.48
N GLY A 4 63.82 30.00 -49.33
CA GLY A 4 62.43 29.82 -48.92
C GLY A 4 62.17 28.40 -48.43
N THR A 5 61.65 28.28 -47.22
CA THR A 5 61.16 27.01 -46.66
C THR A 5 59.81 26.65 -47.29
N PRO A 6 59.60 25.38 -47.69
CA PRO A 6 58.36 24.94 -48.30
C PRO A 6 57.22 24.86 -47.27
N PRO A 7 55.97 25.08 -47.71
CA PRO A 7 54.80 25.09 -46.84
C PRO A 7 54.51 23.69 -46.29
N VAL A 8 54.39 23.59 -44.96
CA VAL A 8 54.02 22.37 -44.25
C VAL A 8 52.52 22.13 -44.44
N ALA A 9 52.17 20.97 -44.99
CA ALA A 9 50.78 20.56 -45.19
C ALA A 9 50.06 20.33 -43.84
N PRO A 10 48.78 20.70 -43.72
CA PRO A 10 48.02 20.51 -42.49
C PRO A 10 47.85 19.01 -42.18
N PRO A 11 47.89 18.64 -40.89
CA PRO A 11 47.76 17.24 -40.48
C PRO A 11 46.38 16.67 -40.85
N PRO A 12 46.30 15.38 -41.19
CA PRO A 12 45.03 14.73 -41.54
C PRO A 12 44.05 14.77 -40.36
N PRO A 13 42.74 14.88 -40.63
CA PRO A 13 41.72 14.87 -39.59
C PRO A 13 41.79 13.55 -38.80
N PRO A 14 41.59 13.60 -37.46
CA PRO A 14 41.65 12.42 -36.61
C PRO A 14 40.60 11.39 -37.08
N ALA A 15 41.04 10.14 -37.24
CA ALA A 15 40.17 9.04 -37.64
C ALA A 15 38.95 8.96 -36.71
N GLN A 16 37.74 8.99 -37.29
CA GLN A 16 36.50 8.83 -36.55
C GLN A 16 36.57 7.52 -35.75
N ARG A 17 36.43 7.62 -34.41
CA ARG A 17 36.35 6.42 -33.57
C ARG A 17 35.17 5.58 -34.06
N PRO A 18 35.35 4.26 -34.28
CA PRO A 18 34.25 3.39 -34.60
C PRO A 18 33.16 3.51 -33.52
N PRO A 19 31.87 3.50 -33.89
CA PRO A 19 30.78 3.57 -32.93
C PRO A 19 30.95 2.47 -31.89
N ALA A 20 30.82 2.84 -30.61
CA ALA A 20 30.95 1.88 -29.52
C ALA A 20 29.98 0.71 -29.76
N PRO A 21 30.42 -0.55 -29.63
CA PRO A 21 29.55 -1.70 -29.81
C PRO A 21 28.33 -1.55 -28.91
N ALA A 22 27.14 -1.78 -29.48
CA ALA A 22 25.89 -1.68 -28.76
C ALA A 22 25.98 -2.53 -27.48
N ALA A 23 25.73 -1.91 -26.33
CA ALA A 23 25.81 -2.58 -25.04
C ALA A 23 24.93 -3.84 -25.09
N PRO A 24 25.42 -5.01 -24.64
CA PRO A 24 24.63 -6.23 -24.64
C PRO A 24 23.30 -6.00 -23.94
N LYS A 25 22.19 -6.36 -24.60
CA LYS A 25 20.84 -6.26 -24.03
C LYS A 25 20.85 -7.00 -22.69
N ARG A 26 20.73 -6.26 -21.58
CA ARG A 26 20.75 -6.84 -20.24
C ARG A 26 19.65 -7.93 -20.17
N PRO A 27 19.96 -9.16 -19.72
CA PRO A 27 18.93 -10.16 -19.49
C PRO A 27 17.87 -9.54 -18.58
N ARG A 28 16.58 -9.67 -18.95
CA ARG A 28 15.47 -9.20 -18.11
C ARG A 28 15.65 -9.83 -16.72
N ALA A 29 15.80 -9.00 -15.70
CA ALA A 29 15.97 -9.47 -14.32
C ALA A 29 14.84 -10.46 -13.99
N ARG A 30 15.19 -11.62 -13.44
CA ARG A 30 14.20 -12.59 -12.96
C ARG A 30 13.34 -11.89 -11.92
N GLY A 31 12.06 -11.70 -12.21
CA GLY A 31 11.12 -11.04 -11.31
C GLY A 31 10.70 -9.62 -11.72
N ALA A 32 11.02 -9.15 -12.92
CA ALA A 32 10.38 -7.95 -13.45
C ALA A 32 8.86 -8.15 -13.46
N SER A 33 8.17 -7.42 -12.58
CA SER A 33 6.72 -7.40 -12.46
C SER A 33 6.12 -7.06 -13.82
N GLU A 34 5.00 -7.71 -14.16
CA GLU A 34 4.28 -7.40 -15.40
C GLU A 34 3.90 -5.91 -15.38
N GLN A 35 4.40 -5.17 -16.38
CA GLN A 35 4.13 -3.74 -16.50
C GLN A 35 2.69 -3.57 -16.95
N VAL A 36 1.91 -2.84 -16.15
CA VAL A 36 0.53 -2.51 -16.50
C VAL A 36 0.53 -1.23 -17.32
N SER A 37 -0.16 -1.25 -18.47
CA SER A 37 -0.21 -0.11 -19.37
C SER A 37 -0.68 1.17 -18.65
N GLY A 38 0.06 2.27 -18.84
CA GLY A 38 -0.27 3.58 -18.29
C GLY A 38 0.19 3.82 -16.84
N VAL A 39 0.79 2.83 -16.17
CA VAL A 39 1.25 2.92 -14.77
C VAL A 39 2.69 2.44 -14.66
N GLU A 40 3.59 3.34 -14.23
CA GLU A 40 5.01 3.04 -14.05
C GLU A 40 5.26 2.09 -12.86
N PHE A 41 4.52 2.27 -11.77
CA PHE A 41 4.67 1.47 -10.54
C PHE A 41 3.32 1.23 -9.87
N LEU A 42 3.08 0.01 -9.40
CA LEU A 42 1.76 -0.36 -8.89
C LEU A 42 1.85 -1.08 -7.54
N GLY A 43 1.21 -0.49 -6.54
CA GLY A 43 1.10 -1.06 -5.20
C GLY A 43 2.42 -1.17 -4.45
N ASP A 44 2.44 -2.08 -3.49
CA ASP A 44 3.50 -2.17 -2.49
C ASP A 44 4.66 -3.07 -2.97
N GLU A 45 5.25 -2.79 -4.14
CA GLU A 45 6.42 -3.56 -4.57
C GLU A 45 7.61 -3.23 -3.64
N ALA A 46 8.31 -4.27 -3.18
CA ALA A 46 9.40 -4.16 -2.22
C ALA A 46 10.72 -3.71 -2.88
N TRP A 47 10.68 -2.65 -3.68
CA TRP A 47 11.83 -2.12 -4.43
C TRP A 47 13.03 -1.81 -3.53
N PHE A 48 12.77 -1.38 -2.29
CA PHE A 48 13.79 -1.08 -1.27
C PHE A 48 14.59 -2.33 -0.84
N ALA A 49 14.06 -3.53 -1.06
CA ALA A 49 14.74 -4.79 -0.80
C ALA A 49 15.42 -5.37 -2.05
N ASP A 50 15.19 -4.77 -3.23
CA ASP A 50 15.85 -5.17 -4.47
C ASP A 50 17.24 -4.51 -4.57
N ALA A 51 18.26 -5.26 -4.17
CA ALA A 51 19.64 -4.82 -4.18
C ALA A 51 20.15 -4.43 -5.57
N GLU A 52 19.60 -5.02 -6.65
CA GLU A 52 19.98 -4.67 -8.02
C GLU A 52 19.36 -3.34 -8.44
N LEU A 53 18.07 -3.13 -8.11
CA LEU A 53 17.37 -1.88 -8.38
C LEU A 53 17.99 -0.71 -7.59
N CYS A 54 18.21 -0.85 -6.28
CA CYS A 54 18.87 0.18 -5.46
C CYS A 54 20.28 0.50 -5.97
N ARG A 55 21.04 -0.52 -6.42
CA ARG A 55 22.34 -0.30 -7.06
C ARG A 55 22.20 0.45 -8.38
N GLY A 56 21.21 0.10 -9.20
CA GLY A 56 20.90 0.78 -10.46
C GLY A 56 20.54 2.26 -10.25
N LEU A 57 19.73 2.58 -9.25
CA LEU A 57 19.39 3.95 -8.88
C LEU A 57 20.64 4.74 -8.49
N ARG A 58 21.49 4.20 -7.61
CA ARG A 58 22.77 4.85 -7.24
C ARG A 58 23.69 5.08 -8.42
N GLN A 59 23.81 4.10 -9.31
CA GLN A 59 24.63 4.24 -10.53
C GLN A 59 24.06 5.30 -11.48
N ALA A 60 22.74 5.38 -11.63
CA ALA A 60 22.10 6.42 -12.44
C ALA A 60 22.35 7.82 -11.86
N VAL A 61 22.33 7.96 -10.54
CA VAL A 61 22.68 9.19 -9.83
C VAL A 61 24.13 9.58 -10.08
N ALA A 62 25.06 8.65 -9.89
CA ALA A 62 26.48 8.90 -10.16
C ALA A 62 26.73 9.30 -11.62
N ALA A 63 26.07 8.61 -12.57
CA ALA A 63 26.13 8.95 -13.99
C ALA A 63 25.55 10.34 -14.28
N ALA A 64 24.40 10.69 -13.69
CA ALA A 64 23.78 12.00 -13.86
C ALA A 64 24.69 13.14 -13.38
N HIS A 65 25.37 12.98 -12.24
CA HIS A 65 26.37 13.95 -11.77
C HIS A 65 27.61 14.01 -12.65
N ALA A 66 28.08 12.87 -13.16
CA ALA A 66 29.23 12.82 -14.07
C ALA A 66 28.92 13.50 -15.43
N GLU A 67 27.70 13.36 -15.93
CA GLU A 67 27.21 14.00 -17.15
C GLU A 67 26.88 15.48 -16.96
N GLN A 68 26.43 15.87 -15.77
CA GLN A 68 26.10 17.24 -15.44
C GLN A 68 27.37 18.08 -15.28
N LYS A 69 27.89 18.53 -16.43
CA LYS A 69 28.83 19.64 -16.45
C LYS A 69 28.12 20.86 -15.89
N ILE A 70 28.66 21.41 -14.80
CA ILE A 70 28.17 22.68 -14.25
C ILE A 70 28.56 23.77 -15.25
N LEU A 71 27.61 24.10 -16.12
CA LEU A 71 27.74 25.22 -17.05
C LEU A 71 27.59 26.51 -16.25
N VAL A 72 28.72 27.08 -15.85
CA VAL A 72 28.73 28.37 -15.16
C VAL A 72 28.36 29.45 -16.19
N GLY A 73 27.29 30.19 -15.92
CA GLY A 73 26.87 31.32 -16.75
C GLY A 73 27.83 32.50 -16.63
N ALA A 74 27.42 33.65 -17.16
CA ALA A 74 28.16 34.89 -16.96
C ALA A 74 28.27 35.18 -15.45
N PRO A 75 29.44 35.59 -14.93
CA PRO A 75 29.64 35.77 -13.48
C PRO A 75 28.60 36.68 -12.83
N ALA A 76 28.20 37.76 -13.49
CA ALA A 76 27.17 38.67 -12.99
C ALA A 76 25.80 38.00 -12.81
N ASP A 77 25.41 37.11 -13.72
CA ASP A 77 24.13 36.40 -13.62
C ASP A 77 24.18 35.33 -12.52
N GLU A 78 25.32 34.67 -12.35
CA GLU A 78 25.52 33.71 -11.24
C GLU A 78 25.57 34.39 -9.87
N ILE A 79 26.25 35.54 -9.76
CA ILE A 79 26.30 36.33 -8.53
C ILE A 79 24.89 36.80 -8.18
N ARG A 80 24.14 37.36 -9.14
CA ARG A 80 22.73 37.74 -8.94
C ARG A 80 21.84 36.55 -8.61
N ARG A 81 22.13 35.37 -9.15
CA ARG A 81 21.41 34.14 -8.78
C ARG A 81 21.67 33.79 -7.32
N ILE A 82 22.93 33.71 -6.88
CA ILE A 82 23.28 33.30 -5.51
C ILE A 82 22.83 34.35 -4.49
N CYS A 83 22.92 35.63 -4.86
CA CYS A 83 22.55 36.80 -4.05
C CYS A 83 21.48 37.62 -4.78
N PRO A 84 20.20 37.19 -4.81
CA PRO A 84 19.14 37.85 -5.57
C PRO A 84 18.65 39.20 -5.01
N GLY A 85 19.31 39.72 -3.97
CA GLY A 85 18.91 40.92 -3.25
C GLY A 85 17.57 40.77 -2.51
N GLY A 86 17.17 41.83 -1.79
CA GLY A 86 15.86 41.90 -1.13
C GLY A 86 15.64 40.87 -0.02
N GLY A 87 16.71 40.43 0.65
CA GLY A 87 16.64 39.46 1.76
C GLY A 87 16.32 38.02 1.37
N ARG A 88 16.17 37.71 0.08
CA ARG A 88 15.94 36.34 -0.40
C ARG A 88 17.22 35.52 -0.32
N VAL A 89 17.17 34.38 0.36
CA VAL A 89 18.31 33.45 0.51
C VAL A 89 18.02 32.18 -0.29
N ILE A 90 18.95 31.79 -1.16
CA ILE A 90 18.88 30.49 -1.86
C ILE A 90 19.43 29.39 -0.94
N LEU A 91 18.73 28.25 -0.91
CA LEU A 91 19.15 27.06 -0.18
C LEU A 91 20.46 26.48 -0.74
N ALA A 92 21.25 25.83 0.10
CA ALA A 92 22.60 25.37 -0.25
C ALA A 92 22.67 24.51 -1.53
N GLY A 93 21.71 23.60 -1.72
CA GLY A 93 21.60 22.79 -2.93
C GLY A 93 21.39 23.64 -4.19
N GLY A 94 20.52 24.65 -4.11
CA GLY A 94 20.31 25.61 -5.20
C GLY A 94 21.56 26.44 -5.51
N VAL A 95 22.35 26.81 -4.50
CA VAL A 95 23.61 27.55 -4.68
C VAL A 95 24.62 26.73 -5.49
N LEU A 96 24.87 25.47 -5.07
CA LEU A 96 25.82 24.57 -5.74
C LEU A 96 25.25 23.83 -6.96
N ARG A 97 23.95 23.99 -7.26
CA ARG A 97 23.21 23.23 -8.28
C ARG A 97 23.23 21.72 -8.04
N LEU A 98 23.28 21.35 -6.76
CA LEU A 98 23.22 19.98 -6.28
C LEU A 98 21.85 19.76 -5.64
N GLY A 99 21.28 18.59 -5.83
CA GLY A 99 19.96 18.30 -5.32
C GLY A 99 18.86 18.87 -6.22
N GLY A 100 18.05 17.95 -6.71
CA GLY A 100 16.89 18.17 -7.55
C GLY A 100 16.30 16.80 -7.82
N ALA A 101 14.99 16.73 -8.08
CA ALA A 101 14.27 15.47 -8.28
C ALA A 101 14.92 14.55 -9.34
N HIS A 102 15.71 15.12 -10.25
CA HIS A 102 16.35 14.40 -11.35
C HIS A 102 17.77 13.89 -11.04
N LEU A 103 18.35 14.21 -9.88
CA LEU A 103 19.74 13.86 -9.55
C LEU A 103 19.89 12.80 -8.46
N GLY A 104 18.82 12.45 -7.72
CA GLY A 104 18.78 11.30 -6.81
C GLY A 104 19.77 11.29 -5.62
N GLY A 105 20.37 12.44 -5.28
CA GLY A 105 21.29 12.59 -4.15
C GLY A 105 22.62 13.22 -4.56
N TYR A 106 23.57 13.31 -3.63
CA TYR A 106 24.94 13.83 -3.88
C TYR A 106 25.89 13.33 -2.80
N GLY A 107 27.18 13.20 -3.14
CA GLY A 107 28.28 12.90 -2.22
C GLY A 107 29.26 14.06 -2.05
N GLU A 108 30.29 13.85 -1.22
CA GLU A 108 31.33 14.86 -0.96
C GLU A 108 32.11 15.25 -2.22
N THR A 109 32.31 14.30 -3.13
CA THR A 109 33.00 14.51 -4.39
C THR A 109 32.21 15.45 -5.30
N ASP A 110 30.88 15.32 -5.33
CA ASP A 110 29.98 16.20 -6.08
C ASP A 110 29.99 17.63 -5.50
N ILE A 111 29.91 17.76 -4.17
CA ILE A 111 30.02 19.06 -3.45
C ILE A 111 31.34 19.75 -3.78
N SER A 112 32.45 19.03 -3.66
CA SER A 112 33.79 19.56 -3.88
C SER A 112 34.01 19.95 -5.35
N TYR A 113 33.49 19.15 -6.28
CA TYR A 113 33.52 19.48 -7.70
C TYR A 113 32.74 20.77 -8.00
N ALA A 114 31.49 20.85 -7.52
CA ALA A 114 30.62 21.99 -7.76
C ALA A 114 31.17 23.29 -7.18
N TYR A 115 31.60 23.24 -5.91
CA TYR A 115 32.24 24.36 -5.24
C TYR A 115 33.46 24.85 -6.01
N ARG A 116 34.34 23.93 -6.46
CA ARG A 116 35.54 24.29 -7.21
C ARG A 116 35.24 24.95 -8.56
N GLN A 117 34.22 24.50 -9.29
CA GLN A 117 33.85 25.12 -10.57
C GLN A 117 33.30 26.54 -10.36
N LEU A 118 32.36 26.69 -9.41
CA LEU A 118 31.73 27.98 -9.13
C LEU A 118 32.70 28.98 -8.51
N SER A 119 33.46 28.58 -7.48
CA SER A 119 34.42 29.47 -6.79
C SER A 119 35.46 30.07 -7.75
N ARG A 120 35.92 29.31 -8.74
CA ARG A 120 36.87 29.80 -9.76
C ARG A 120 36.31 30.89 -10.65
N ALA A 121 35.01 30.86 -10.92
CA ALA A 121 34.32 31.82 -11.78
C ALA A 121 33.83 33.05 -10.99
N LEU A 122 33.40 32.84 -9.74
CA LEU A 122 32.76 33.86 -8.90
C LEU A 122 33.73 34.52 -7.92
N HIS A 123 35.03 34.26 -8.02
CA HIS A 123 36.02 34.83 -7.11
C HIS A 123 35.98 36.38 -7.18
N PRO A 124 36.00 37.09 -6.04
CA PRO A 124 35.91 38.55 -6.02
C PRO A 124 37.01 39.24 -6.85
N ASP A 125 38.25 38.75 -6.75
CA ASP A 125 39.38 39.30 -7.53
C ASP A 125 39.20 39.25 -9.05
N LYS A 126 38.38 38.32 -9.55
CA LYS A 126 38.08 38.20 -11.00
C LYS A 126 36.87 39.02 -11.42
N ASN A 127 36.09 39.51 -10.46
CA ASN A 127 34.85 40.25 -10.67
C ASN A 127 34.83 41.53 -9.80
N PRO A 128 35.88 42.38 -9.84
CA PRO A 128 35.98 43.54 -8.97
C PRO A 128 34.94 44.63 -9.29
N ASP A 129 34.34 44.57 -10.48
CA ASP A 129 33.29 45.45 -10.98
C ASP A 129 31.88 45.09 -10.50
N ILE A 130 31.72 43.95 -9.80
CA ILE A 130 30.44 43.48 -9.28
C ILE A 130 30.46 43.59 -7.74
N PRO A 131 29.79 44.60 -7.16
CA PRO A 131 29.83 44.85 -5.72
C PRO A 131 29.42 43.64 -4.85
N GLU A 132 28.51 42.81 -5.35
CA GLU A 132 27.97 41.64 -4.63
C GLU A 132 28.87 40.38 -4.74
N ALA A 133 29.98 40.42 -5.49
CA ALA A 133 30.86 39.26 -5.67
C ALA A 133 31.42 38.69 -4.34
N PRO A 134 31.88 39.51 -3.37
CA PRO A 134 32.34 39.00 -2.07
C PRO A 134 31.24 38.26 -1.30
N ASP A 135 30.03 38.80 -1.27
CA ASP A 135 28.90 38.21 -0.56
C ASP A 135 28.45 36.90 -1.20
N ALA A 136 28.39 36.84 -2.54
CA ALA A 136 28.06 35.62 -3.27
C ALA A 136 29.12 34.52 -3.08
N PHE A 137 30.39 34.88 -3.06
CA PHE A 137 31.49 33.94 -2.80
C PHE A 137 31.45 33.39 -1.37
N LYS A 138 31.16 34.25 -0.39
CA LYS A 138 30.94 33.85 1.00
C LYS A 138 29.77 32.88 1.12
N ARG A 139 28.60 33.23 0.54
CA ARG A 139 27.41 32.37 0.52
C ARG A 139 27.68 31.01 -0.13
N LEU A 140 28.46 30.98 -1.22
CA LEU A 140 28.87 29.74 -1.88
C LEU A 140 29.69 28.83 -0.95
N SER A 141 30.56 29.40 -0.14
CA SER A 141 31.37 28.66 0.84
C SER A 141 30.50 28.11 1.96
N GLU A 142 29.63 28.94 2.54
CA GLU A 142 28.66 28.53 3.56
C GLU A 142 27.74 27.42 3.04
N ALA A 143 27.27 27.51 1.79
CA ALA A 143 26.45 26.48 1.17
C ALA A 143 27.19 25.14 1.03
N ALA A 144 28.48 25.15 0.71
CA ALA A 144 29.27 23.93 0.63
C ALA A 144 29.40 23.26 2.02
N ASP A 145 29.58 24.05 3.07
CA ASP A 145 29.68 23.54 4.45
C ASP A 145 28.33 23.04 4.98
N GLU A 146 27.23 23.77 4.72
CA GLU A 146 25.86 23.33 5.01
C GLU A 146 25.57 21.96 4.38
N LEU A 147 25.95 21.75 3.11
CA LEU A 147 25.74 20.47 2.43
C LEU A 147 26.59 19.34 3.00
N ARG A 148 27.84 19.62 3.41
CA ARG A 148 28.70 18.61 4.08
C ARG A 148 28.15 18.23 5.44
N GLN A 149 27.67 19.21 6.21
CA GLN A 149 27.00 18.94 7.48
C GLN A 149 25.75 18.09 7.28
N GLY A 150 24.85 18.48 6.37
CA GLY A 150 23.64 17.71 6.07
C GLY A 150 23.94 16.30 5.56
N LEU A 151 25.05 16.10 4.84
CA LEU A 151 25.51 14.78 4.41
C LEU A 151 25.93 13.90 5.60
N ASN A 152 26.63 14.47 6.59
CA ASN A 152 27.00 13.76 7.81
C ASN A 152 25.77 13.38 8.63
N GLU A 153 24.83 14.30 8.79
CA GLU A 153 23.54 14.02 9.45
C GLU A 153 22.79 12.88 8.74
N ALA A 154 22.71 12.91 7.40
CA ALA A 154 22.09 11.83 6.63
C ALA A 154 22.79 10.47 6.82
N ARG A 155 24.12 10.44 6.92
CA ARG A 155 24.89 9.21 7.22
C ARG A 155 24.56 8.66 8.60
N ASP A 156 24.45 9.52 9.60
CA ASP A 156 24.18 9.09 10.97
C ASP A 156 22.74 8.58 11.11
N VAL A 157 21.77 9.26 10.48
CA VAL A 157 20.39 8.78 10.39
C VAL A 157 20.34 7.43 9.68
N LEU A 158 21.03 7.27 8.54
CA LEU A 158 21.06 6.00 7.82
C LEU A 158 21.63 4.86 8.67
N LYS A 159 22.73 5.10 9.42
CA LYS A 159 23.27 4.10 10.35
C LYS A 159 22.25 3.71 11.42
N ALA A 160 21.50 4.67 11.95
CA ALA A 160 20.45 4.41 12.95
C ALA A 160 19.33 3.54 12.37
N LEU A 161 18.85 3.84 11.15
CA LEU A 161 17.82 3.03 10.48
C LEU A 161 18.30 1.60 10.17
N CYS A 162 19.52 1.47 9.63
CA CYS A 162 20.11 0.15 9.38
C CYS A 162 20.22 -0.67 10.68
N THR A 163 20.64 -0.03 11.78
CA THR A 163 20.76 -0.67 13.09
C THR A 163 19.40 -1.13 13.62
N ALA A 164 18.35 -0.32 13.48
CA ALA A 164 16.99 -0.67 13.87
C ALA A 164 16.45 -1.90 13.09
N MET A 165 16.90 -2.06 11.85
CA MET A 165 16.59 -3.23 11.02
C MET A 165 17.56 -4.41 11.19
N GLY A 166 18.48 -4.34 12.18
CA GLY A 166 19.45 -5.38 12.49
C GLY A 166 20.62 -5.51 11.49
N GLY A 167 20.82 -4.50 10.64
CA GLY A 167 21.91 -4.43 9.67
C GLY A 167 22.92 -3.32 9.98
N ALA A 168 23.84 -3.08 9.04
CA ALA A 168 24.82 -1.99 9.10
C ALA A 168 24.87 -1.27 7.75
N ALA A 169 25.08 0.05 7.77
CA ALA A 169 25.27 0.84 6.56
C ALA A 169 26.62 0.48 5.90
N THR A 170 26.59 0.17 4.60
CA THR A 170 27.81 -0.13 3.83
C THR A 170 28.54 1.15 3.44
N PRO A 171 29.86 1.09 3.18
CA PRO A 171 30.62 2.26 2.68
C PRO A 171 30.00 2.88 1.43
N GLU A 172 29.48 2.05 0.52
CA GLU A 172 28.85 2.49 -0.72
C GLU A 172 27.52 3.23 -0.46
N MET A 173 26.78 2.83 0.56
CA MET A 173 25.58 3.55 0.98
C MET A 173 25.96 4.91 1.60
N LEU A 174 27.07 4.98 2.35
CA LEU A 174 27.51 6.20 3.04
C LEU A 174 28.14 7.25 2.09
N GLU A 175 28.57 6.86 0.90
CA GLU A 175 29.11 7.80 -0.10
C GLU A 175 28.04 8.80 -0.58
N ARG A 176 26.83 8.29 -0.86
CA ARG A 176 25.65 9.04 -1.34
C ARG A 176 24.41 8.55 -0.57
N PRO A 177 24.23 8.98 0.69
CA PRO A 177 23.31 8.35 1.63
C PRO A 177 21.84 8.58 1.31
N GLN A 178 21.47 9.54 0.46
CA GLN A 178 20.06 9.93 0.26
C GLN A 178 19.21 8.77 -0.28
N GLU A 179 19.67 8.05 -1.30
CA GLU A 179 18.93 6.91 -1.87
C GLU A 179 18.79 5.78 -0.85
N ALA A 180 19.89 5.39 -0.21
CA ALA A 180 19.91 4.33 0.79
C ALA A 180 19.07 4.70 2.03
N LEU A 181 19.14 5.94 2.48
CA LEU A 181 18.34 6.48 3.59
C LEU A 181 16.85 6.39 3.27
N PHE A 182 16.47 6.80 2.05
CA PHE A 182 15.08 6.73 1.61
C PHE A 182 14.58 5.28 1.48
N ALA A 183 15.40 4.39 0.92
CA ALA A 183 15.08 2.96 0.81
C ALA A 183 14.90 2.32 2.20
N GLU A 184 15.81 2.57 3.14
CA GLU A 184 15.75 2.04 4.50
C GLU A 184 14.56 2.58 5.30
N ALA A 185 14.26 3.87 5.19
CA ALA A 185 13.06 4.46 5.80
C ALA A 185 11.78 3.83 5.23
N THR A 186 11.71 3.63 3.92
CA THR A 186 10.60 2.93 3.27
C THR A 186 10.49 1.49 3.78
N ARG A 187 11.63 0.78 3.87
CA ARG A 187 11.69 -0.60 4.38
C ARG A 187 11.17 -0.72 5.81
N ILE A 188 11.50 0.24 6.69
CA ILE A 188 10.99 0.29 8.07
C ILE A 188 9.47 0.45 8.09
N LEU A 189 8.91 1.38 7.30
CA LEU A 189 7.45 1.56 7.24
C LEU A 189 6.76 0.25 6.84
N TYR A 190 7.24 -0.39 5.79
CA TYR A 190 6.67 -1.67 5.34
C TYR A 190 6.88 -2.80 6.35
N ALA A 191 8.00 -2.83 7.06
CA ALA A 191 8.21 -3.80 8.12
C ALA A 191 7.21 -3.62 9.27
N VAL A 192 6.97 -2.38 9.70
CA VAL A 192 5.98 -2.05 10.74
C VAL A 192 4.57 -2.42 10.28
N LEU A 193 4.19 -2.09 9.05
CA LEU A 193 2.88 -2.42 8.49
C LEU A 193 2.68 -3.94 8.35
N ALA A 194 3.68 -4.64 7.82
CA ALA A 194 3.66 -6.09 7.63
C ALA A 194 3.49 -6.85 8.96
N LEU A 195 4.10 -6.35 10.03
CA LEU A 195 4.03 -6.91 11.39
C LEU A 195 2.74 -6.52 12.14
N SER A 196 2.25 -5.30 11.93
CA SER A 196 1.02 -4.81 12.58
C SER A 196 -0.23 -5.41 11.95
N GLY A 197 -0.16 -5.76 10.66
CA GLY A 197 -1.32 -6.09 9.85
C GLY A 197 -2.15 -4.85 9.52
N GLU A 198 -2.73 -4.83 8.33
CA GLU A 198 -3.57 -3.73 7.88
C GLU A 198 -4.99 -4.23 7.57
N GLY A 199 -6.01 -3.41 7.86
CA GLY A 199 -7.41 -3.81 7.68
C GLY A 199 -7.92 -4.74 8.77
N GLU A 200 -8.78 -5.69 8.39
CA GLU A 200 -9.31 -6.73 9.29
C GLU A 200 -8.47 -8.01 9.17
N VAL A 201 -7.57 -8.21 10.12
CA VAL A 201 -6.60 -9.31 10.13
C VAL A 201 -6.97 -10.31 11.22
N PRO A 202 -7.45 -11.52 10.86
CA PRO A 202 -7.69 -12.57 11.84
C PRO A 202 -6.39 -13.02 12.52
N GLY A 203 -6.48 -13.47 13.78
CA GLY A 203 -5.29 -13.92 14.53
C GLY A 203 -4.50 -15.06 13.85
N THR A 204 -5.18 -15.91 13.08
CA THR A 204 -4.53 -16.96 12.27
C THR A 204 -3.66 -16.36 11.16
N ALA A 205 -4.13 -15.32 10.49
CA ALA A 205 -3.37 -14.61 9.46
C ALA A 205 -2.17 -13.87 10.07
N LEU A 206 -2.34 -13.26 11.26
CA LEU A 206 -1.24 -12.61 11.98
C LEU A 206 -0.14 -13.60 12.40
N THR A 207 -0.51 -14.83 12.79
CA THR A 207 0.47 -15.88 13.12
C THR A 207 1.30 -16.28 11.90
N ARG A 208 0.66 -16.44 10.73
CA ARG A 208 1.37 -16.72 9.47
C ARG A 208 2.23 -15.54 9.03
N ALA A 209 1.76 -14.31 9.25
CA ALA A 209 2.49 -13.09 8.94
C ALA A 209 3.87 -13.06 9.61
N LEU A 210 3.96 -13.42 10.89
CA LEU A 210 5.23 -13.43 11.60
C LEU A 210 6.23 -14.44 10.99
N ALA A 211 5.75 -15.62 10.59
CA ALA A 211 6.56 -16.62 9.91
C ALA A 211 7.03 -16.12 8.54
N ALA A 212 6.12 -15.56 7.74
CA ALA A 212 6.43 -14.96 6.45
C ALA A 212 7.45 -13.82 6.57
N PHE A 213 7.25 -12.91 7.53
CA PHE A 213 8.16 -11.81 7.84
C PHE A 213 9.56 -12.31 8.15
N THR A 214 9.69 -13.29 9.06
CA THR A 214 10.98 -13.86 9.48
C THR A 214 11.69 -14.56 8.32
N SER A 215 10.94 -15.19 7.41
CA SER A 215 11.48 -15.85 6.22
C SER A 215 11.84 -14.89 5.07
N SER A 216 11.39 -13.63 5.15
CA SER A 216 11.54 -12.68 4.05
C SER A 216 12.99 -12.19 3.95
N PRO A 217 13.61 -12.23 2.76
CA PRO A 217 14.94 -11.66 2.55
C PRO A 217 14.95 -10.13 2.73
N ALA A 218 13.79 -9.47 2.69
CA ALA A 218 13.70 -8.03 2.97
C ALA A 218 13.92 -7.71 4.47
N TYR A 219 13.65 -8.67 5.36
CA TYR A 219 13.54 -8.44 6.81
C TYR A 219 14.30 -9.45 7.68
N TYR A 220 15.07 -10.38 7.10
CA TYR A 220 15.65 -11.53 7.82
C TYR A 220 16.52 -11.17 9.05
N SER A 221 17.10 -9.96 9.09
CA SER A 221 17.91 -9.47 10.21
C SER A 221 17.11 -8.73 11.29
N CYS A 222 15.84 -8.43 11.03
CA CYS A 222 15.02 -7.57 11.87
C CYS A 222 14.31 -8.38 12.97
N SER A 223 14.52 -7.98 14.23
CA SER A 223 13.73 -8.50 15.35
C SER A 223 12.37 -7.80 15.39
N ALA A 224 11.31 -8.53 15.05
CA ALA A 224 9.95 -8.00 14.97
C ALA A 224 9.49 -7.27 16.24
N GLN A 225 9.72 -7.88 17.41
CA GLN A 225 9.29 -7.30 18.70
C GLN A 225 10.08 -6.02 19.04
N VAL A 226 11.39 -6.02 18.75
CA VAL A 226 12.23 -4.84 19.00
C VAL A 226 11.81 -3.70 18.08
N LEU A 227 11.60 -3.98 16.79
CA LEU A 227 11.15 -2.95 15.83
C LEU A 227 9.81 -2.35 16.21
N LEU A 228 8.82 -3.17 16.58
CA LEU A 228 7.51 -2.67 16.99
C LEU A 228 7.57 -1.83 18.27
N SER A 229 8.42 -2.21 19.23
CA SER A 229 8.61 -1.43 20.46
C SER A 229 9.32 -0.11 20.18
N GLU A 230 10.38 -0.11 19.36
CA GLU A 230 11.05 1.11 18.90
C GLU A 230 10.10 2.03 18.12
N TRP A 231 9.20 1.47 17.32
CA TRP A 231 8.24 2.26 16.54
C TRP A 231 7.14 2.87 17.41
N TYR A 232 6.41 2.05 18.16
CA TYR A 232 5.22 2.52 18.87
C TYR A 232 5.51 3.10 20.26
N ASP A 233 6.51 2.59 20.96
CA ASP A 233 6.73 2.92 22.38
C ASP A 233 7.86 3.94 22.56
N GLN A 234 8.77 4.09 21.58
CA GLN A 234 9.87 5.07 21.64
C GLN A 234 9.76 6.16 20.56
N PRO A 235 10.13 7.41 20.84
CA PRO A 235 10.01 8.51 19.88
C PRO A 235 11.09 8.46 18.79
N ARG A 236 12.22 7.80 19.05
CA ARG A 236 13.47 7.89 18.27
C ARG A 236 13.28 7.61 16.78
N LEU A 237 12.61 6.52 16.42
CA LEU A 237 12.37 6.19 15.02
C LEU A 237 11.48 7.23 14.35
N LEU A 238 10.43 7.72 15.01
CA LEU A 238 9.55 8.70 14.40
C LEU A 238 10.19 10.10 14.32
N ASP A 239 11.10 10.43 15.25
CA ASP A 239 11.91 11.65 15.18
C ASP A 239 12.83 11.65 13.96
N VAL A 240 13.35 10.48 13.55
CA VAL A 240 14.06 10.35 12.27
C VAL A 240 13.15 10.71 11.09
N PHE A 241 11.89 10.29 11.12
CA PHE A 241 10.93 10.63 10.06
C PHE A 241 10.55 12.11 10.06
N ALA A 242 10.60 12.77 11.22
CA ALA A 242 10.40 14.21 11.32
C ALA A 242 11.64 15.03 10.91
N GLY A 243 12.77 14.38 10.66
CA GLY A 243 14.05 15.03 10.41
C GLY A 243 14.26 15.52 8.97
N MET A 244 14.96 16.65 8.84
CA MET A 244 15.38 17.22 7.55
C MET A 244 16.19 16.25 6.66
N PRO A 245 17.08 15.39 7.18
CA PRO A 245 17.81 14.44 6.32
C PRO A 245 16.89 13.50 5.54
N LEU A 246 15.81 13.00 6.16
CA LEU A 246 14.86 12.15 5.48
C LEU A 246 14.01 12.93 4.47
N ARG A 247 13.62 14.17 4.78
CA ARG A 247 12.94 15.03 3.79
C ARG A 247 13.80 15.25 2.55
N ALA A 248 15.08 15.58 2.73
CA ALA A 248 15.99 15.80 1.61
C ALA A 248 16.17 14.53 0.75
N ALA A 249 16.22 13.36 1.40
CA ALA A 249 16.25 12.07 0.74
C ALA A 249 14.95 11.78 -0.03
N TYR A 250 13.79 12.06 0.59
CA TYR A 250 12.48 12.00 -0.06
C TYR A 250 12.43 12.89 -1.29
N ASP A 251 12.76 14.18 -1.20
CA ASP A 251 12.70 15.13 -2.34
C ASP A 251 13.65 14.77 -3.50
N SER A 252 14.71 14.01 -3.20
CA SER A 252 15.65 13.50 -4.19
C SER A 252 15.17 12.22 -4.88
N ALA A 253 14.22 11.50 -4.29
CA ALA A 253 13.80 10.20 -4.80
C ALA A 253 12.88 10.31 -6.04
N PRO A 254 12.92 9.32 -6.95
CA PRO A 254 11.98 9.22 -8.06
C PRO A 254 10.52 9.30 -7.59
N LYS A 255 9.68 10.04 -8.33
CA LYS A 255 8.29 10.33 -7.95
C LYS A 255 7.47 9.08 -7.60
N ARG A 256 7.62 7.99 -8.34
CA ARG A 256 6.94 6.72 -8.07
C ARG A 256 7.21 6.18 -6.65
N PHE A 257 8.47 6.26 -6.20
CA PHE A 257 8.86 5.78 -4.87
C PHE A 257 8.46 6.77 -3.78
N ARG A 258 8.50 8.08 -4.07
CA ARG A 258 7.94 9.12 -3.18
C ARG A 258 6.46 8.88 -2.90
N ALA A 259 5.67 8.63 -3.94
CA ALA A 259 4.24 8.37 -3.81
C ALA A 259 3.96 7.10 -2.99
N GLN A 260 4.71 6.02 -3.23
CA GLN A 260 4.61 4.81 -2.42
C GLN A 260 4.98 5.05 -0.96
N PHE A 261 6.06 5.79 -0.69
CA PHE A 261 6.48 6.16 0.67
C PHE A 261 5.40 6.97 1.40
N LEU A 262 4.81 7.96 0.74
CA LEU A 262 3.71 8.75 1.33
C LEU A 262 2.50 7.88 1.70
N CYS A 263 2.15 6.91 0.85
CA CYS A 263 1.06 5.98 1.13
C CYS A 263 1.39 5.12 2.35
N ALA A 264 2.57 4.48 2.36
CA ALA A 264 3.03 3.69 3.49
C ALA A 264 3.12 4.49 4.80
N LEU A 265 3.61 5.73 4.74
CA LEU A 265 3.72 6.62 5.90
C LEU A 265 2.34 6.96 6.47
N ASN A 266 1.37 7.25 5.60
CA ASN A 266 -0.01 7.48 6.00
C ASN A 266 -0.64 6.23 6.63
N ARG A 267 -0.42 5.06 6.04
CA ARG A 267 -0.92 3.80 6.60
C ARG A 267 -0.28 3.48 7.95
N ALA A 268 1.00 3.79 8.14
CA ALA A 268 1.67 3.62 9.42
C ALA A 268 1.07 4.53 10.50
N THR A 269 0.67 5.76 10.13
CA THR A 269 -0.08 6.64 11.06
C THR A 269 -1.43 6.04 11.45
N LEU A 270 -2.15 5.44 10.50
CA LEU A 270 -3.45 4.81 10.76
C LEU A 270 -3.32 3.54 11.60
N ALA A 271 -2.25 2.75 11.38
CA ALA A 271 -1.94 1.59 12.21
C ALA A 271 -1.65 2.01 13.66
N GLU A 272 -0.92 3.10 13.87
CA GLU A 272 -0.72 3.67 15.21
C GLU A 272 -2.03 4.15 15.82
N ALA A 273 -2.86 4.88 15.07
CA ALA A 273 -4.17 5.32 15.52
C ALA A 273 -5.04 4.14 15.98
N LYS A 274 -5.11 3.07 15.18
CA LYS A 274 -5.83 1.84 15.52
C LYS A 274 -5.30 1.20 16.81
N ARG A 275 -3.98 1.22 17.04
CA ARG A 275 -3.36 0.69 18.28
C ARG A 275 -3.66 1.55 19.50
N GLN A 276 -3.81 2.87 19.33
CA GLN A 276 -3.91 3.87 20.40
C GLN A 276 -5.30 4.51 20.49
N SER A 277 -6.37 3.73 20.27
CA SER A 277 -7.77 4.20 20.39
C SER A 277 -8.06 5.45 19.55
N ASP A 278 -7.72 5.39 18.27
CA ASP A 278 -7.86 6.45 17.26
C ASP A 278 -7.06 7.73 17.53
N CYS A 279 -6.05 7.67 18.41
CA CYS A 279 -5.12 8.76 18.68
C CYS A 279 -3.71 8.46 18.14
N VAL A 280 -2.93 9.50 17.83
CA VAL A 280 -1.51 9.35 17.47
C VAL A 280 -0.65 10.20 18.38
N ARG A 281 0.58 9.76 18.68
CA ARG A 281 1.47 10.52 19.57
C ARG A 281 1.92 11.85 18.96
N GLY A 282 2.31 12.80 19.81
CA GLY A 282 2.62 14.17 19.41
C GLY A 282 3.70 14.31 18.32
N ASN A 283 4.68 13.40 18.28
CA ASN A 283 5.75 13.40 17.29
C ASN A 283 5.24 13.31 15.83
N TRP A 284 4.05 12.73 15.61
CA TRP A 284 3.44 12.72 14.26
C TRP A 284 3.14 14.12 13.73
N GLN A 285 2.95 15.13 14.58
CA GLN A 285 2.76 16.51 14.13
C GLN A 285 3.98 17.02 13.37
N ALA A 286 5.18 16.69 13.84
CA ALA A 286 6.42 17.05 13.17
C ALA A 286 6.58 16.29 11.85
N VAL A 287 6.22 15.00 11.80
CA VAL A 287 6.20 14.21 10.56
C VAL A 287 5.22 14.79 9.53
N MET A 288 4.00 15.13 9.95
CA MET A 288 2.99 15.72 9.04
C MET A 288 3.41 17.12 8.56
N ALA A 289 4.06 17.91 9.40
CA ALA A 289 4.67 19.18 8.99
C ALA A 289 5.79 18.97 7.96
N GLN A 290 6.55 17.88 8.11
CA GLN A 290 7.63 17.53 7.18
C GLN A 290 7.12 16.99 5.85
N PHE A 291 5.96 16.34 5.82
CA PHE A 291 5.32 15.75 4.63
C PHE A 291 3.88 16.26 4.44
N PRO A 292 3.68 17.54 4.08
CA PRO A 292 2.36 18.12 3.86
C PRO A 292 1.57 17.40 2.74
N GLU A 293 2.27 16.71 1.83
CA GLU A 293 1.68 15.87 0.79
C GLU A 293 0.81 14.73 1.37
N MET A 294 1.06 14.30 2.61
CA MET A 294 0.18 13.37 3.33
C MET A 294 -1.23 13.94 3.53
N GLY A 295 -1.37 15.25 3.73
CA GLY A 295 -2.67 15.90 3.89
C GLY A 295 -3.52 15.81 2.62
N LEU A 296 -2.88 16.03 1.46
CA LEU A 296 -3.52 15.81 0.16
C LEU A 296 -3.91 14.34 0.00
N TRP A 297 -3.02 13.40 0.31
CA TRP A 297 -3.38 11.98 0.20
C TRP A 297 -4.57 11.58 1.10
N ARG A 298 -4.57 12.05 2.35
CA ARG A 298 -5.66 11.78 3.30
C ARG A 298 -7.00 12.32 2.83
N ASP A 299 -7.02 13.54 2.28
CA ASP A 299 -8.25 14.13 1.77
C ASP A 299 -8.83 13.32 0.59
N LEU A 300 -7.98 12.87 -0.34
CA LEU A 300 -8.43 11.99 -1.43
C LEU A 300 -9.00 10.67 -0.89
N ARG A 301 -8.33 10.08 0.10
CA ARG A 301 -8.78 8.83 0.73
C ARG A 301 -10.10 9.02 1.48
N GLU A 302 -10.31 10.16 2.14
CA GLU A 302 -11.58 10.47 2.81
C GLU A 302 -12.70 10.68 1.80
N LYS A 303 -12.46 11.41 0.71
CA LYS A 303 -13.41 11.52 -0.40
C LYS A 303 -13.76 10.15 -1.00
N LEU A 304 -12.77 9.28 -1.16
CA LEU A 304 -12.99 7.90 -1.62
C LEU A 304 -13.80 7.09 -0.60
N ARG A 305 -13.52 7.23 0.70
CA ARG A 305 -14.30 6.62 1.77
C ARG A 305 -15.75 7.09 1.72
N LEU A 306 -16.00 8.39 1.54
CA LEU A 306 -17.36 8.91 1.36
C LEU A 306 -18.04 8.26 0.14
N ARG A 307 -17.38 8.15 -1.02
CA ARG A 307 -17.92 7.45 -2.20
C ARG A 307 -18.27 5.96 -1.91
N VAL A 308 -17.50 5.30 -1.04
CA VAL A 308 -17.76 3.91 -0.66
C VAL A 308 -19.06 3.77 0.15
N TRP A 309 -19.39 4.77 0.96
CA TRP A 309 -20.50 4.73 1.92
C TRP A 309 -21.69 5.61 1.54
N GLU A 310 -21.56 6.47 0.53
CA GLU A 310 -22.64 7.33 0.03
C GLU A 310 -23.70 6.48 -0.67
N ARG A 311 -24.95 6.59 -0.22
CA ARG A 311 -26.08 5.94 -0.88
C ARG A 311 -26.40 6.69 -2.17
N ASP A 312 -26.50 5.95 -3.27
CA ASP A 312 -26.97 6.49 -4.54
C ASP A 312 -28.38 7.08 -4.34
N GLU A 313 -28.65 8.25 -4.93
CA GLU A 313 -29.95 8.92 -4.81
C GLU A 313 -31.11 8.03 -5.29
N GLU A 314 -30.85 7.17 -6.28
CA GLU A 314 -31.80 6.17 -6.78
C GLU A 314 -32.14 5.10 -5.72
N ASP A 315 -31.14 4.70 -4.91
CA ASP A 315 -31.33 3.76 -3.80
C ASP A 315 -32.14 4.40 -2.66
N ARG A 316 -32.01 5.72 -2.46
CA ARG A 316 -32.81 6.45 -1.45
C ARG A 316 -34.28 6.50 -1.83
N GLN A 317 -34.60 6.60 -3.12
CA GLN A 317 -36.00 6.69 -3.59
C GLN A 317 -36.71 5.34 -3.63
N SER A 318 -35.97 4.24 -3.86
CA SER A 318 -36.56 2.90 -4.03
C SER A 318 -36.82 2.14 -2.73
N LYS A 319 -36.18 2.50 -1.61
CA LYS A 319 -36.28 1.80 -0.32
C LYS A 319 -37.17 2.48 0.73
N GLY A 320 -38.37 2.95 0.33
CA GLY A 320 -39.38 3.47 1.27
C GLY A 320 -40.00 2.43 2.22
N SER A 321 -39.50 1.19 2.26
CA SER A 321 -39.95 0.14 3.18
C SER A 321 -39.30 0.35 4.54
N LYS A 322 -40.07 0.93 5.47
CA LYS A 322 -39.72 1.19 6.89
C LYS A 322 -39.22 -0.05 7.68
N TRP A 323 -39.33 -1.25 7.11
CA TRP A 323 -38.96 -2.49 7.80
C TRP A 323 -37.53 -2.95 7.54
N ASP A 324 -36.82 -2.34 6.59
CA ASP A 324 -35.44 -2.72 6.21
C ASP A 324 -34.35 -1.82 6.85
N ASP A 325 -34.73 -0.98 7.82
CA ASP A 325 -33.82 0.00 8.46
C ASP A 325 -32.81 -0.63 9.44
N ASP A 326 -32.92 -1.93 9.76
CA ASP A 326 -32.00 -2.64 10.68
C ASP A 326 -30.73 -3.20 9.99
N GLU A 327 -30.58 -3.06 8.67
CA GLU A 327 -29.46 -3.62 7.90
C GLU A 327 -28.18 -2.75 7.90
N GLY A 328 -27.69 -2.33 9.07
CA GLY A 328 -26.34 -1.75 9.25
C GLY A 328 -25.89 -0.66 8.26
N PRO A 329 -24.57 -0.34 8.24
CA PRO A 329 -24.01 0.59 7.27
C PRO A 329 -24.08 -0.01 5.85
N GLN A 330 -24.83 0.63 4.95
CA GLN A 330 -24.94 0.19 3.56
C GLN A 330 -23.85 0.84 2.71
N VAL A 331 -23.06 0.02 2.03
CA VAL A 331 -22.10 0.45 1.00
C VAL A 331 -22.81 0.82 -0.32
N SER A 332 -22.20 1.74 -1.08
CA SER A 332 -22.68 2.18 -2.41
C SER A 332 -22.74 1.03 -3.41
N THR A 333 -23.56 1.12 -4.46
CA THR A 333 -23.65 0.07 -5.50
C THR A 333 -22.31 -0.15 -6.21
N TRP A 334 -21.59 0.94 -6.44
CA TRP A 334 -20.23 0.95 -6.94
C TRP A 334 -19.28 0.16 -6.03
N ALA A 335 -19.25 0.46 -4.73
CA ALA A 335 -18.38 -0.23 -3.79
C ALA A 335 -18.78 -1.70 -3.59
N LYS A 336 -20.07 -2.05 -3.61
CA LYS A 336 -20.54 -3.44 -3.58
C LYS A 336 -19.92 -4.24 -4.72
N THR A 337 -19.95 -3.70 -5.93
CA THR A 337 -19.39 -4.34 -7.13
C THR A 337 -17.89 -4.60 -6.95
N TRP A 338 -17.12 -3.59 -6.54
CA TRP A 338 -15.68 -3.76 -6.32
C TRP A 338 -15.35 -4.69 -5.15
N ARG A 339 -16.08 -4.63 -4.03
CA ARG A 339 -15.91 -5.58 -2.92
C ARG A 339 -16.14 -7.03 -3.36
N GLU A 340 -17.15 -7.28 -4.19
CA GLU A 340 -17.39 -8.62 -4.74
C GLU A 340 -16.24 -9.09 -5.62
N ARG A 341 -15.70 -8.21 -6.48
CA ARG A 341 -14.53 -8.51 -7.33
C ARG A 341 -13.28 -8.81 -6.50
N ILE A 342 -13.00 -8.00 -5.47
CA ILE A 342 -11.86 -8.17 -4.56
C ILE A 342 -11.97 -9.53 -3.84
N ARG A 343 -13.13 -9.86 -3.26
CA ARG A 343 -13.36 -11.16 -2.60
C ARG A 343 -13.23 -12.35 -3.54
N ALA A 344 -13.71 -12.22 -4.77
CA ALA A 344 -13.63 -13.30 -5.76
C ALA A 344 -12.18 -13.62 -6.13
N LEU A 345 -11.34 -12.60 -6.27
CA LEU A 345 -9.96 -12.72 -6.77
C LEU A 345 -8.97 -13.10 -5.67
N LEU A 346 -9.15 -12.59 -4.46
CA LEU A 346 -8.22 -12.80 -3.34
C LEU A 346 -8.47 -14.13 -2.60
N PRO A 347 -7.40 -14.72 -2.03
CA PRO A 347 -7.54 -15.90 -1.19
C PRO A 347 -8.30 -15.59 0.11
N SER A 348 -8.77 -16.66 0.77
CA SER A 348 -9.33 -16.57 2.12
C SER A 348 -8.24 -16.28 3.15
N SER A 349 -8.53 -15.37 4.08
CA SER A 349 -7.68 -15.07 5.25
C SER A 349 -7.31 -16.30 6.08
N SER A 350 -8.13 -17.36 6.07
CA SER A 350 -7.85 -18.64 6.74
C SER A 350 -6.78 -19.47 6.04
N ASP A 351 -6.63 -19.30 4.72
CA ASP A 351 -5.95 -20.28 3.87
C ASP A 351 -4.57 -19.76 3.41
N SER A 352 -4.52 -18.56 2.85
CA SER A 352 -3.29 -17.95 2.31
C SER A 352 -3.44 -16.46 2.03
N ALA A 353 -2.37 -15.81 1.57
CA ALA A 353 -2.38 -14.46 1.03
C ALA A 353 -1.74 -14.40 -0.37
N ALA A 354 -2.17 -13.44 -1.20
CA ALA A 354 -1.61 -13.18 -2.53
C ALA A 354 -0.57 -12.05 -2.43
N PRO A 355 0.65 -12.21 -2.99
CA PRO A 355 1.64 -11.15 -2.94
C PRO A 355 1.17 -9.91 -3.74
N ALA A 356 1.66 -8.72 -3.40
CA ALA A 356 1.34 -7.48 -4.12
C ALA A 356 1.79 -7.51 -5.60
N THR A 357 2.71 -8.42 -5.94
CA THR A 357 3.21 -8.65 -7.30
C THR A 357 2.39 -9.68 -8.10
N ASP A 358 1.34 -10.28 -7.50
CA ASP A 358 0.45 -11.23 -8.19
C ASP A 358 -0.21 -10.55 -9.41
N PRO A 359 -0.08 -11.11 -10.64
CA PRO A 359 -0.56 -10.45 -11.85
C PRO A 359 -2.05 -10.13 -11.83
N GLU A 360 -2.87 -11.02 -11.26
CA GLU A 360 -4.33 -10.84 -11.18
C GLU A 360 -4.66 -9.68 -10.23
N VAL A 361 -3.92 -9.57 -9.11
CA VAL A 361 -4.05 -8.45 -8.17
C VAL A 361 -3.65 -7.14 -8.85
N ARG A 362 -2.52 -7.11 -9.59
CA ARG A 362 -2.05 -5.90 -10.29
C ARG A 362 -3.05 -5.42 -11.34
N GLN A 363 -3.60 -6.33 -12.14
CA GLN A 363 -4.62 -6.02 -13.15
C GLN A 363 -5.89 -5.47 -12.50
N LEU A 364 -6.35 -6.09 -11.40
CA LEU A 364 -7.51 -5.60 -10.63
C LEU A 364 -7.26 -4.19 -10.07
N SER A 365 -6.08 -3.95 -9.48
CA SER A 365 -5.70 -2.65 -8.94
C SER A 365 -5.65 -1.57 -10.00
N ALA A 366 -5.11 -1.85 -11.19
CA ALA A 366 -5.05 -0.88 -12.28
C ALA A 366 -6.44 -0.54 -12.82
N ALA A 367 -7.29 -1.56 -13.00
CA ALA A 367 -8.68 -1.35 -13.41
C ALA A 367 -9.45 -0.50 -12.40
N LEU A 368 -9.24 -0.77 -11.10
CA LEU A 368 -9.83 -0.01 -10.02
C LEU A 368 -9.30 1.43 -9.96
N TRP A 369 -7.98 1.62 -10.11
CA TRP A 369 -7.37 2.94 -10.15
C TRP A 369 -7.93 3.78 -11.28
N LYS A 370 -8.10 3.20 -12.47
CA LYS A 370 -8.70 3.89 -13.62
C LYS A 370 -10.12 4.41 -13.33
N ASP A 371 -10.98 3.59 -12.71
CA ASP A 371 -12.33 4.00 -12.30
C ASP A 371 -12.30 5.09 -11.20
N VAL A 372 -11.38 4.99 -10.24
CA VAL A 372 -11.18 6.02 -9.21
C VAL A 372 -10.73 7.35 -9.83
N VAL A 373 -9.79 7.33 -10.77
CA VAL A 373 -9.33 8.51 -11.51
C VAL A 373 -10.47 9.16 -12.30
N GLU A 374 -11.25 8.37 -13.03
CA GLU A 374 -12.38 8.86 -13.82
C GLU A 374 -13.40 9.59 -12.93
N TRP A 375 -13.74 8.99 -11.79
CA TRP A 375 -14.61 9.63 -10.81
C TRP A 375 -13.99 10.88 -10.18
N ALA A 376 -12.72 10.83 -9.79
CA ALA A 376 -12.03 11.95 -9.15
C ALA A 376 -12.01 13.18 -10.05
N ARG A 377 -11.86 12.98 -11.37
CA ARG A 377 -11.94 14.01 -12.43
C ARG A 377 -13.36 14.52 -12.64
N ALA A 378 -14.35 13.63 -12.70
CA ALA A 378 -15.70 14.00 -13.09
C ALA A 378 -16.54 14.58 -11.94
N LYS A 379 -16.46 13.99 -10.74
CA LYS A 379 -17.37 14.26 -9.62
C LYS A 379 -16.66 14.49 -8.27
N GLY A 380 -15.45 13.96 -8.09
CA GLY A 380 -14.76 13.99 -6.81
C GLY A 380 -14.07 15.32 -6.45
N ASP A 381 -13.94 16.25 -7.41
CA ASP A 381 -13.18 17.49 -7.27
C ASP A 381 -11.78 17.24 -6.65
N ALA A 382 -11.09 16.22 -7.18
CA ALA A 382 -9.84 15.72 -6.60
C ALA A 382 -8.67 15.73 -7.58
N GLU A 383 -8.73 16.56 -8.62
CA GLU A 383 -7.69 16.66 -9.65
C GLU A 383 -6.33 17.06 -9.04
N ARG A 384 -6.34 17.99 -8.08
CA ARG A 384 -5.12 18.39 -7.35
C ARG A 384 -4.46 17.21 -6.64
N HIS A 385 -5.24 16.27 -6.12
CA HIS A 385 -4.75 15.11 -5.39
C HIS A 385 -4.14 14.08 -6.33
N LEU A 386 -4.72 13.91 -7.52
CA LEU A 386 -4.19 13.03 -8.57
C LEU A 386 -2.78 13.44 -9.02
N GLN A 387 -2.43 14.73 -8.95
CA GLN A 387 -1.09 15.24 -9.30
C GLN A 387 0.04 14.61 -8.46
N LEU A 388 -0.25 14.10 -7.24
CA LEU A 388 0.71 13.35 -6.44
C LEU A 388 1.20 12.08 -7.16
N PHE A 389 0.34 11.48 -7.98
CA PHE A 389 0.51 10.17 -8.59
C PHE A 389 0.83 10.22 -10.08
N THR A 390 0.60 11.35 -10.76
CA THR A 390 0.88 11.52 -12.19
C THR A 390 2.37 11.32 -12.49
N ALA A 391 2.71 10.73 -13.62
CA ALA A 391 4.10 10.62 -14.09
C ALA A 391 4.75 11.99 -14.24
N GLU A 392 6.07 12.07 -14.03
CA GLU A 392 6.82 13.29 -14.37
C GLU A 392 6.87 13.43 -15.90
N PRO A 393 6.57 14.61 -16.47
CA PRO A 393 6.71 14.83 -17.90
C PRO A 393 8.16 14.52 -18.26
N SER A 394 8.34 13.56 -19.17
CA SER A 394 9.61 12.88 -19.41
C SER A 394 10.63 13.77 -20.12
N GLY A 395 11.07 14.87 -19.50
CA GLY A 395 12.00 15.84 -20.09
C GLY A 395 13.42 15.29 -20.31
N ARG A 396 13.76 14.15 -19.67
CA ARG A 396 15.07 13.47 -19.82
C ARG A 396 14.98 11.94 -19.99
N ALA A 397 13.98 11.27 -19.43
CA ALA A 397 13.83 9.81 -19.54
C ALA A 397 13.60 9.32 -20.99
N GLY A 398 13.21 10.22 -21.92
CA GLY A 398 13.14 9.92 -23.34
C GLY A 398 14.48 9.50 -23.97
N LEU A 399 15.63 9.85 -23.38
CA LEU A 399 16.94 9.47 -23.92
C LEU A 399 17.27 7.98 -23.74
N LEU A 400 16.74 7.32 -22.70
CA LEU A 400 16.91 5.87 -22.50
C LEU A 400 15.81 5.05 -23.18
N ARG A 401 14.62 5.62 -23.42
CA ARG A 401 13.54 5.00 -24.19
C ARG A 401 13.69 5.15 -25.71
N ALA A 402 14.76 5.79 -26.20
CA ALA A 402 15.03 6.03 -27.63
C ALA A 402 15.25 4.75 -28.47
N SER A 403 15.20 3.56 -27.87
CA SER A 403 15.24 2.28 -28.58
C SER A 403 13.85 1.84 -29.07
N GLY A 404 13.31 2.55 -30.07
CA GLY A 404 12.57 1.98 -31.21
C GLY A 404 11.08 1.61 -31.10
N ASP A 405 10.49 1.40 -29.92
CA ASP A 405 9.06 1.06 -29.83
C ASP A 405 8.20 2.32 -29.60
N ALA A 406 7.85 2.98 -30.70
CA ALA A 406 7.02 4.20 -30.70
C ALA A 406 5.51 3.95 -30.40
N SER A 407 5.13 2.74 -29.97
CA SER A 407 3.72 2.35 -29.80
C SER A 407 3.24 2.30 -28.35
N SER A 408 4.11 2.48 -27.35
CA SER A 408 3.66 2.54 -25.96
C SER A 408 3.19 3.94 -25.62
N ASP A 409 1.89 4.09 -25.36
CA ASP A 409 1.34 5.31 -24.76
C ASP A 409 2.20 5.71 -23.54
N PRO A 410 2.52 7.00 -23.36
CA PRO A 410 3.30 7.44 -22.22
C PRO A 410 2.59 7.03 -20.92
N ASP A 411 3.36 6.54 -19.95
CA ASP A 411 2.83 6.22 -18.63
C ASP A 411 2.20 7.49 -18.03
N GLU A 412 0.88 7.50 -17.84
CA GLU A 412 0.15 8.63 -17.26
C GLU A 412 0.44 8.75 -15.76
N TRP A 413 0.66 7.61 -15.09
CA TRP A 413 0.80 7.51 -13.64
C TRP A 413 2.19 7.01 -13.24
N ALA A 414 2.87 7.76 -12.38
CA ALA A 414 4.09 7.30 -11.69
C ALA A 414 3.78 6.17 -10.71
N TYR A 415 2.62 6.24 -10.04
CA TYR A 415 2.26 5.30 -8.98
C TYR A 415 0.75 5.10 -8.88
N ALA A 416 0.29 3.85 -8.76
CA ALA A 416 -1.08 3.52 -8.38
C ALA A 416 -1.14 2.97 -6.94
N PRO A 417 -1.86 3.61 -5.99
CA PRO A 417 -1.90 3.25 -4.57
C PRO A 417 -2.79 2.03 -4.29
N ALA A 418 -2.51 0.89 -4.94
CA ALA A 418 -3.34 -0.31 -4.96
C ALA A 418 -3.84 -0.76 -3.58
N VAL A 419 -2.94 -0.87 -2.61
CA VAL A 419 -3.25 -1.35 -1.27
C VAL A 419 -4.20 -0.41 -0.54
N ASP A 420 -3.95 0.90 -0.60
CA ASP A 420 -4.82 1.86 0.04
C ASP A 420 -6.23 1.88 -0.58
N LEU A 421 -6.34 1.67 -1.89
CA LEU A 421 -7.64 1.54 -2.57
C LEU A 421 -8.39 0.31 -2.05
N PHE A 422 -7.71 -0.82 -1.90
CA PHE A 422 -8.31 -2.03 -1.35
C PHE A 422 -8.69 -1.89 0.13
N LEU A 423 -7.88 -1.20 0.94
CA LEU A 423 -8.22 -0.92 2.34
C LEU A 423 -9.42 0.02 2.47
N ALA A 424 -9.51 1.06 1.62
CA ALA A 424 -10.63 1.99 1.63
C ALA A 424 -11.93 1.33 1.14
N ILE A 425 -11.88 0.63 0.01
CA ILE A 425 -13.06 0.01 -0.59
C ILE A 425 -13.45 -1.26 0.15
N GLY A 426 -12.48 -2.05 0.58
CA GLY A 426 -12.65 -3.35 1.24
C GLY A 426 -12.80 -3.29 2.75
N GLU A 427 -12.97 -2.09 3.35
CA GLU A 427 -13.12 -1.89 4.80
C GLU A 427 -14.06 -2.94 5.43
N GLY A 428 -13.54 -3.65 6.43
CA GLY A 428 -14.23 -4.74 7.14
C GLY A 428 -14.07 -6.14 6.52
N THR A 429 -13.59 -6.26 5.28
CA THR A 429 -13.52 -7.56 4.56
C THR A 429 -12.21 -7.84 3.86
N PHE A 430 -11.24 -6.94 3.98
CA PHE A 430 -9.95 -7.02 3.34
C PHE A 430 -8.85 -6.81 4.38
N GLY A 431 -7.76 -7.55 4.24
CA GLY A 431 -6.61 -7.44 5.12
C GLY A 431 -5.31 -7.70 4.40
N ILE A 432 -4.23 -7.17 4.98
CA ILE A 432 -2.86 -7.31 4.48
C ILE A 432 -1.95 -7.68 5.64
N THR A 433 -1.02 -8.58 5.38
CA THR A 433 0.06 -8.93 6.28
C THR A 433 1.37 -9.08 5.51
N ALA A 434 2.45 -9.45 6.20
CA ALA A 434 3.72 -9.83 5.57
C ALA A 434 3.59 -10.99 4.54
N GLU A 435 2.53 -11.79 4.59
CA GLU A 435 2.27 -12.86 3.61
C GLU A 435 1.73 -12.28 2.28
N GLY A 436 1.01 -11.15 2.35
CA GLY A 436 0.35 -10.52 1.21
C GLY A 436 -1.08 -10.08 1.52
N LEU A 437 -1.89 -9.97 0.47
CA LEU A 437 -3.28 -9.52 0.46
C LEU A 437 -4.25 -10.70 0.57
N PHE A 438 -5.31 -10.56 1.36
CA PHE A 438 -6.39 -11.54 1.45
C PHE A 438 -7.74 -10.86 1.66
N ALA A 439 -8.81 -11.63 1.49
CA ALA A 439 -10.16 -11.21 1.80
C ALA A 439 -10.84 -12.15 2.80
N GLU A 440 -11.88 -11.65 3.46
CA GLU A 440 -12.76 -12.44 4.31
C GLU A 440 -13.64 -13.34 3.42
N ASN A 441 -13.11 -14.53 3.12
CA ASN A 441 -13.80 -15.57 2.39
C ASN A 441 -13.98 -16.81 3.28
N ARG A 442 -14.74 -17.79 2.78
CA ARG A 442 -14.88 -19.08 3.45
C ARG A 442 -13.59 -19.90 3.26
N PRO A 443 -13.19 -20.73 4.23
CA PRO A 443 -12.12 -21.69 4.03
C PRO A 443 -12.36 -22.56 2.79
N GLY A 444 -11.32 -22.77 1.98
CA GLY A 444 -11.40 -23.48 0.70
C GLY A 444 -11.93 -22.62 -0.45
N HIS A 445 -11.94 -21.29 -0.32
CA HIS A 445 -12.37 -20.40 -1.40
C HIS A 445 -11.45 -20.50 -2.62
N GLU A 446 -12.05 -20.80 -3.78
CA GLU A 446 -11.34 -20.82 -5.05
C GLU A 446 -11.31 -19.43 -5.67
N ARG A 447 -10.09 -18.93 -5.90
CA ARG A 447 -9.85 -17.65 -6.60
C ARG A 447 -10.44 -17.69 -8.02
N ILE A 448 -11.02 -16.58 -8.44
CA ILE A 448 -11.49 -16.36 -9.81
C ILE A 448 -10.48 -15.44 -10.53
N SER A 449 -10.16 -15.74 -11.79
CA SER A 449 -9.25 -14.90 -12.60
C SER A 449 -9.81 -13.49 -12.79
N PHE A 450 -8.94 -12.49 -12.98
CA PHE A 450 -9.31 -11.11 -13.28
C PHE A 450 -10.26 -11.04 -14.48
N ALA A 451 -9.96 -11.74 -15.57
CA ALA A 451 -10.79 -11.76 -16.76
C ALA A 451 -12.22 -12.25 -16.47
N ASP A 452 -12.36 -13.32 -15.68
CA ASP A 452 -13.65 -13.88 -15.29
C ASP A 452 -14.41 -12.99 -14.30
N VAL A 453 -13.69 -12.36 -13.37
CA VAL A 453 -14.23 -11.38 -12.42
C VAL A 453 -14.79 -10.16 -13.16
N MET A 454 -14.05 -9.63 -14.13
CA MET A 454 -14.48 -8.49 -14.94
C MET A 454 -15.62 -8.85 -15.90
N ALA A 455 -15.69 -10.10 -16.36
CA ALA A 455 -16.82 -10.63 -17.13
C ALA A 455 -18.08 -10.91 -16.29
N GLY A 456 -18.06 -10.69 -14.97
CA GLY A 456 -19.22 -10.86 -14.09
C GLY A 456 -19.53 -12.30 -13.68
N LYS A 457 -18.64 -13.26 -13.98
CA LYS A 457 -18.85 -14.70 -13.67
C LYS A 457 -18.97 -15.00 -12.18
N CYS A 458 -18.46 -14.10 -11.31
CA CYS A 458 -18.64 -14.22 -9.86
C CYS A 458 -20.13 -14.25 -9.46
N LYS A 459 -20.97 -13.44 -10.11
CA LYS A 459 -22.41 -13.39 -9.83
C LYS A 459 -23.08 -14.70 -10.25
N GLU A 460 -22.74 -15.21 -11.43
CA GLU A 460 -23.27 -16.49 -11.93
C GLU A 460 -22.94 -17.67 -11.02
N ARG A 461 -21.70 -17.73 -10.50
CA ARG A 461 -21.29 -18.77 -9.55
C ARG A 461 -22.09 -18.69 -8.25
N ARG A 462 -22.24 -17.48 -7.70
CA ARG A 462 -23.02 -17.25 -6.47
C ARG A 462 -24.50 -17.61 -6.67
N ASP A 463 -25.09 -17.26 -7.79
CA ASP A 463 -26.48 -17.56 -8.09
C ASP A 463 -26.70 -19.06 -8.33
N ARG A 464 -25.73 -19.75 -8.94
CA ARG A 464 -25.70 -21.22 -9.03
C ARG A 464 -25.64 -21.86 -7.64
N ASP A 465 -24.72 -21.41 -6.78
CA ASP A 465 -24.59 -21.94 -5.41
C ASP A 465 -25.84 -21.69 -4.56
N LYS A 466 -26.50 -20.53 -4.73
CA LYS A 466 -27.79 -20.24 -4.08
C LYS A 466 -28.87 -21.20 -4.57
N LYS A 467 -29.00 -21.37 -5.89
CA LYS A 467 -29.99 -22.26 -6.50
C LYS A 467 -29.78 -23.72 -6.08
N ASP A 468 -28.53 -24.15 -5.94
CA ASP A 468 -28.21 -25.51 -5.49
C ASP A 468 -28.48 -25.69 -3.98
N LYS A 469 -28.27 -24.65 -3.15
CA LYS A 469 -28.68 -24.66 -1.74
C LYS A 469 -30.20 -24.67 -1.56
N GLU A 470 -30.93 -23.92 -2.36
CA GLU A 470 -32.40 -23.92 -2.35
C GLU A 470 -32.95 -25.30 -2.73
N LYS A 471 -32.46 -25.89 -3.84
CA LYS A 471 -32.81 -27.27 -4.21
C LYS A 471 -32.45 -28.30 -3.13
N GLY A 472 -31.34 -28.11 -2.43
CA GLY A 472 -30.92 -28.97 -1.32
C GLY A 472 -31.85 -28.89 -0.12
N LYS A 473 -32.34 -27.68 0.22
CA LYS A 473 -33.34 -27.48 1.28
C LYS A 473 -34.68 -28.12 0.91
N ASP A 474 -35.18 -27.88 -0.31
CA ASP A 474 -36.43 -28.48 -0.78
C ASP A 474 -36.40 -30.01 -0.75
N LYS A 475 -35.24 -30.60 -1.08
CA LYS A 475 -35.07 -32.06 -0.98
C LYS A 475 -35.08 -32.54 0.48
N LYS A 476 -34.40 -31.82 1.38
CA LYS A 476 -34.36 -32.15 2.80
C LYS A 476 -35.73 -32.04 3.46
N ASP A 477 -36.51 -31.01 3.11
CA ASP A 477 -37.86 -30.82 3.63
C ASP A 477 -38.80 -31.91 3.10
N LYS A 478 -38.70 -32.28 1.81
CA LYS A 478 -39.45 -33.42 1.25
C LYS A 478 -39.10 -34.77 1.87
N ASP A 479 -37.83 -34.99 2.19
CA ASP A 479 -37.40 -36.24 2.83
C ASP A 479 -37.86 -36.27 4.31
N LYS A 480 -37.86 -35.12 4.99
CA LYS A 480 -38.40 -34.99 6.34
C LYS A 480 -39.92 -35.23 6.39
N ASP A 481 -40.67 -34.70 5.42
CA ASP A 481 -42.12 -34.94 5.32
C ASP A 481 -42.45 -36.43 5.09
N LYS A 482 -41.60 -37.15 4.33
CA LYS A 482 -41.76 -38.60 4.14
C LYS A 482 -41.47 -39.39 5.40
N ASP A 483 -40.45 -39.01 6.16
CA ASP A 483 -40.12 -39.66 7.43
C ASP A 483 -41.24 -39.44 8.46
N ASP A 484 -41.79 -38.22 8.52
CA ASP A 484 -42.94 -37.89 9.37
C ASP A 484 -44.18 -38.69 8.93
N ASP A 485 -44.46 -38.80 7.63
CA ASP A 485 -45.57 -39.63 7.09
C ASP A 485 -45.38 -41.13 7.39
N ASP A 486 -44.16 -41.65 7.28
CA ASP A 486 -43.87 -43.05 7.58
C ASP A 486 -43.96 -43.35 9.08
N ASP A 487 -43.56 -42.42 9.94
CA ASP A 487 -43.75 -42.53 11.38
C ASP A 487 -45.22 -42.40 11.77
N ASP A 488 -45.99 -41.51 11.16
CA ASP A 488 -47.44 -41.46 11.34
C ASP A 488 -48.13 -42.74 10.85
N ARG A 489 -47.64 -43.31 9.74
CA ARG A 489 -48.12 -44.59 9.22
C ARG A 489 -47.77 -45.76 10.13
N LYS A 490 -46.57 -45.78 10.71
CA LYS A 490 -46.18 -46.77 11.74
C LYS A 490 -47.05 -46.63 12.98
N ARG A 491 -47.27 -45.40 13.45
CA ARG A 491 -48.14 -45.10 14.61
C ARG A 491 -49.57 -45.56 14.38
N ARG A 492 -50.16 -45.28 13.20
CA ARG A 492 -51.49 -45.80 12.82
C ARG A 492 -51.54 -47.32 12.75
N LYS A 493 -50.49 -47.97 12.23
CA LYS A 493 -50.39 -49.45 12.20
C LYS A 493 -50.31 -50.03 13.62
N GLU A 494 -49.55 -49.41 14.51
CA GLU A 494 -49.42 -49.83 15.90
C GLU A 494 -50.73 -49.64 16.67
N GLU A 495 -51.39 -48.49 16.53
CA GLU A 495 -52.73 -48.26 17.09
C GLU A 495 -53.76 -49.26 16.58
N SER A 496 -53.72 -49.64 15.30
CA SER A 496 -54.60 -50.67 14.72
C SER A 496 -54.33 -52.06 15.32
N ARG A 497 -53.06 -52.43 15.52
CA ARG A 497 -52.68 -53.67 16.20
C ARG A 497 -53.16 -53.70 17.64
N ASP A 498 -53.06 -52.56 18.35
CA ASP A 498 -53.53 -52.42 19.72
C ASP A 498 -55.06 -52.47 19.83
N ARG A 499 -55.80 -51.89 18.88
CA ARG A 499 -57.27 -52.04 18.79
C ARG A 499 -57.65 -53.51 18.59
N ARG A 500 -56.99 -54.23 17.67
CA ARG A 500 -57.21 -55.68 17.47
C ARG A 500 -56.91 -56.49 18.74
N ARG A 501 -55.83 -56.18 19.46
CA ARG A 501 -55.50 -56.81 20.76
C ARG A 501 -56.55 -56.51 21.84
N LYS A 502 -57.06 -55.27 21.90
CA LYS A 502 -58.14 -54.89 22.82
C LYS A 502 -59.43 -55.65 22.49
N ASP A 503 -59.85 -55.74 21.24
CA ASP A 503 -61.04 -56.52 20.84
C ASP A 503 -60.90 -58.02 21.12
N SER A 504 -59.69 -58.57 20.97
CA SER A 504 -59.37 -59.95 21.35
C SER A 504 -59.51 -60.17 22.87
N ARG A 505 -59.09 -59.19 23.68
CA ARG A 505 -59.26 -59.21 25.14
C ARG A 505 -60.71 -58.94 25.57
N SER A 506 -61.48 -58.16 24.81
CA SER A 506 -62.92 -57.92 25.05
C SER A 506 -63.74 -59.20 24.86
N ARG A 507 -63.36 -60.07 23.91
CA ARG A 507 -63.99 -61.39 23.74
C ARG A 507 -63.57 -62.41 24.81
N SER A 508 -62.36 -62.30 25.36
CA SER A 508 -61.87 -63.16 26.45
C SER A 508 -62.36 -62.74 27.85
N ARG A 509 -62.79 -61.49 28.06
CA ARG A 509 -63.23 -60.96 29.37
C ARG A 509 -64.74 -60.90 29.57
N ARG A 510 -65.52 -61.70 28.83
CA ARG A 510 -66.94 -61.95 29.14
C ARG A 510 -67.15 -63.00 30.25
N GLY A 511 -66.08 -63.54 30.84
CA GLY A 511 -66.15 -64.61 31.83
C GLY A 511 -65.75 -64.28 33.27
N ASP A 512 -65.30 -63.07 33.61
CA ASP A 512 -64.85 -62.83 34.99
C ASP A 512 -64.83 -61.35 35.40
N ARG A 513 -65.98 -60.85 35.88
CA ARG A 513 -66.08 -59.67 36.75
C ARG A 513 -67.27 -59.80 37.69
N ARG A 514 -67.10 -60.62 38.73
CA ARG A 514 -67.74 -60.37 40.03
C ARG A 514 -66.65 -59.99 41.03
N SER A 515 -66.92 -58.91 41.76
CA SER A 515 -66.30 -58.57 43.05
C SER A 515 -64.86 -58.03 43.00
N ARG A 516 -64.69 -56.71 43.14
CA ARG A 516 -64.38 -56.15 44.46
C ARG A 516 -64.34 -54.63 44.44
N ASP A 517 -64.91 -54.14 45.52
CA ASP A 517 -65.23 -52.79 45.90
C ASP A 517 -64.08 -52.22 46.77
N ARG A 518 -63.97 -50.89 46.76
CA ARG A 518 -63.43 -49.99 47.80
C ARG A 518 -61.90 -49.82 48.04
N ARG A 519 -61.60 -48.53 48.30
CA ARG A 519 -60.40 -47.89 48.89
C ARG A 519 -59.33 -47.57 47.84
N SER A 520 -58.80 -46.35 47.71
CA SER A 520 -58.53 -45.34 48.71
C SER A 520 -58.34 -43.96 48.06
N ARG A 521 -59.02 -42.95 48.63
CA ARG A 521 -58.55 -41.56 48.70
C ARG A 521 -57.13 -41.56 49.29
N ASP A 522 -56.15 -40.87 48.70
CA ASP A 522 -55.46 -39.72 49.32
C ASP A 522 -54.22 -39.24 48.53
N ARG A 523 -54.05 -37.90 48.51
CA ARG A 523 -52.77 -37.13 48.51
C ARG A 523 -51.77 -37.25 47.35
N ARG A 524 -51.67 -36.16 46.57
CA ARG A 524 -50.47 -35.29 46.33
C ARG A 524 -50.76 -34.45 45.06
N SER A 525 -51.24 -33.21 45.13
CA SER A 525 -50.59 -31.97 45.60
C SER A 525 -49.19 -31.73 45.03
N ARG A 526 -49.11 -30.69 44.18
CA ARG A 526 -47.96 -29.80 43.88
C ARG A 526 -46.74 -30.44 43.21
N ASP A 527 -46.61 -30.25 41.89
CA ASP A 527 -45.35 -29.76 41.30
C ASP A 527 -45.45 -29.32 39.83
N ARG A 528 -46.20 -28.24 39.55
CA ARG A 528 -46.19 -27.57 38.23
C ARG A 528 -46.36 -26.08 38.39
N ARG A 529 -45.28 -25.38 38.76
CA ARG A 529 -45.09 -23.92 38.57
C ARG A 529 -43.67 -23.54 39.02
N SER A 530 -42.68 -23.78 38.17
CA SER A 530 -41.37 -23.12 38.25
C SER A 530 -40.53 -23.47 37.02
N ARG A 531 -40.78 -22.80 35.89
CA ARG A 531 -39.82 -22.61 34.80
C ARG A 531 -40.42 -21.62 33.80
N ASP A 532 -40.44 -20.34 34.18
CA ASP A 532 -40.71 -19.28 33.18
C ASP A 532 -40.24 -17.87 33.55
N ARG A 533 -39.33 -17.71 34.52
CA ARG A 533 -38.77 -16.40 34.86
C ARG A 533 -37.33 -16.52 35.28
N ARG A 534 -36.41 -16.40 34.32
CA ARG A 534 -35.01 -15.96 34.48
C ARG A 534 -34.34 -16.00 33.11
N SER A 535 -34.40 -14.89 32.39
CA SER A 535 -33.22 -14.26 31.75
C SER A 535 -33.70 -13.12 30.85
N ARG A 536 -34.18 -12.05 31.48
CA ARG A 536 -34.24 -10.70 30.93
C ARG A 536 -33.72 -9.85 32.07
N ASP A 537 -32.42 -9.58 32.06
CA ASP A 537 -31.77 -8.46 32.73
C ASP A 537 -30.26 -8.62 32.57
N HIS A 538 -29.71 -8.01 31.52
CA HIS A 538 -28.39 -7.38 31.52
C HIS A 538 -28.31 -6.43 30.33
N ARG A 539 -28.92 -5.25 30.53
CA ARG A 539 -28.52 -4.00 29.87
C ARG A 539 -28.30 -2.98 30.98
N SER A 540 -27.05 -2.74 31.32
CA SER A 540 -26.54 -1.42 31.71
C SER A 540 -25.05 -1.51 32.01
N ARG A 541 -24.31 -0.52 31.47
CA ARG A 541 -22.87 -0.22 31.64
C ARG A 541 -21.97 -1.06 30.71
N ASP A 542 -21.19 -0.48 29.81
CA ASP A 542 -20.58 0.86 29.74
C ASP A 542 -20.93 1.65 28.46
#